data_AF-A0A5N6MGC2-F1
#
_entry.id   AF-A0A5N6MGC2-F1
#
_cell.length_a   1.000
_cell.length_b   1.000
_cell.length_c   1.000
_cell.angle_alpha   90.00
_cell.angle_beta   90.00
_cell.angle_gamma   90.00
#
_symmetry.space_group_name_H-M   'P 1'
#
loop_
_entity.id
_entity.type
_entity.pdbx_description
1 polymer ?
#
loop_
_entity_poly.entity_id
_entity_poly.type
_entity_poly.pdbx_seq_one_letter_code
_entity_poly.pdbx_strand_id
1 'polypeptide(L)'
;MINSSLPSAAPPRRSLPDRWRTETYLLRFDFHLEGVVPGRERRAIVREVRQALAGDPRDAETALDDLGSPAFLARQYAEDGARRPLWSMGAVTAGAALLVYWMVFLAFTFGMLAAVESTDLSEAHGRLFFVDVLAFSGPDRVGIGWTSEWAWLVVPAAVVLTAFLLGARVWRVTQTRP
;
A
#
# COMPACT_ATOMS: atom_id res chain seq x y z
N MET A 1 -42.97 -37.78 21.24
CA MET A 1 -42.17 -36.54 21.25
C MET A 1 -40.86 -36.83 20.54
N ILE A 2 -40.73 -36.49 19.26
CA ILE A 2 -39.49 -36.70 18.48
C ILE A 2 -38.72 -35.38 18.53
N ASN A 3 -37.56 -35.40 19.17
CA ASN A 3 -36.65 -34.28 19.31
C ASN A 3 -35.89 -34.12 17.98
N SER A 4 -36.33 -33.21 17.11
CA SER A 4 -35.63 -32.84 15.89
C SER A 4 -34.51 -31.86 16.21
N SER A 5 -33.39 -32.37 16.71
CA SER A 5 -32.14 -31.61 16.75
C SER A 5 -31.64 -31.40 15.32
N LEU A 6 -31.91 -30.21 14.75
CA LEU A 6 -31.29 -29.78 13.49
C LEU A 6 -29.76 -29.78 13.66
N PRO A 7 -28.99 -30.37 12.72
CA PRO A 7 -27.55 -30.23 12.74
C PRO A 7 -27.20 -28.75 12.59
N SER A 8 -26.53 -28.21 13.61
CA SER A 8 -25.94 -26.86 13.57
C SER A 8 -24.90 -26.85 12.46
N ALA A 9 -25.26 -26.29 11.30
CA ALA A 9 -24.36 -26.17 10.16
C ALA A 9 -23.13 -25.37 10.60
N ALA A 10 -21.98 -26.03 10.67
CA ALA A 10 -20.71 -25.37 10.94
C ALA A 10 -20.51 -24.26 9.89
N PRO A 11 -20.06 -23.05 10.28
CA PRO A 11 -19.87 -21.96 9.34
C PRO A 11 -18.90 -22.41 8.24
N PRO A 12 -19.21 -22.16 6.96
CA PRO A 12 -18.38 -22.60 5.85
C PRO A 12 -16.96 -22.07 6.05
N ARG A 13 -15.98 -22.99 6.01
CA ARG A 13 -14.56 -22.61 6.09
C ARG A 13 -14.23 -21.81 4.84
N ARG A 14 -14.16 -20.48 4.97
CA ARG A 14 -13.78 -19.60 3.85
C ARG A 14 -12.46 -20.01 3.26
N SER A 15 -12.45 -20.11 1.93
CA SER A 15 -11.24 -20.41 1.18
C SER A 15 -10.21 -19.28 1.34
N LEU A 16 -8.92 -19.58 1.17
CA LEU A 16 -7.87 -18.57 1.15
C LEU A 16 -8.11 -17.43 0.14
N PRO A 17 -8.55 -17.70 -1.12
CA PRO A 17 -8.86 -16.62 -2.04
C PRO A 17 -10.04 -15.75 -1.58
N ASP A 18 -11.05 -16.32 -0.91
CA ASP A 18 -12.16 -15.54 -0.36
C ASP A 18 -11.72 -14.59 0.76
N ARG A 19 -10.79 -15.06 1.61
CA ARG A 19 -10.16 -14.22 2.63
C ARG A 19 -9.39 -13.06 2.00
N TRP A 20 -8.58 -13.35 0.99
CA TRP A 20 -7.77 -12.33 0.32
C TRP A 20 -8.64 -11.29 -0.41
N ARG A 21 -9.73 -11.73 -1.06
CA ARG A 21 -10.72 -10.81 -1.65
C ARG A 21 -11.39 -9.92 -0.61
N THR A 22 -11.84 -10.52 0.50
CA THR A 22 -12.48 -9.79 1.61
C THR A 22 -11.51 -8.75 2.19
N GLU A 23 -10.26 -9.12 2.44
CA GLU A 23 -9.23 -8.21 2.95
C GLU A 23 -8.92 -7.08 1.98
N THR A 24 -8.80 -7.39 0.68
CA THR A 24 -8.56 -6.38 -0.36
C THR A 24 -9.73 -5.40 -0.48
N TYR A 25 -10.96 -5.89 -0.38
CA TYR A 25 -12.16 -5.04 -0.38
C TYR A 25 -12.20 -4.13 0.85
N LEU A 26 -11.98 -4.69 2.04
CA LEU A 26 -11.96 -3.92 3.29
C LEU A 26 -10.84 -2.88 3.32
N LEU A 27 -9.67 -3.18 2.73
CA LEU A 27 -8.58 -2.22 2.59
C LEU A 27 -9.00 -1.03 1.70
N ARG A 28 -9.62 -1.32 0.55
CA ARG A 28 -10.16 -0.27 -0.35
C ARG A 28 -11.27 0.52 0.31
N PHE A 29 -12.14 -0.13 1.08
CA PHE A 29 -13.20 0.53 1.83
C PHE A 29 -12.68 1.44 2.96
N ASP A 30 -11.73 0.98 3.79
CA ASP A 30 -11.07 1.79 4.82
C ASP A 30 -10.43 3.05 4.22
N PHE A 31 -9.83 2.88 3.04
CA PHE A 31 -9.22 3.97 2.30
C PHE A 31 -10.24 5.02 1.82
N HIS A 32 -11.42 4.58 1.33
CA HIS A 32 -12.49 5.51 0.95
C HIS A 32 -13.15 6.19 2.16
N LEU A 33 -13.24 5.51 3.31
CA LEU A 33 -13.77 6.07 4.55
C LEU A 33 -12.85 7.11 5.20
N GLU A 34 -11.54 7.05 4.95
CA GLU A 34 -10.59 7.96 5.59
C GLU A 34 -10.90 9.44 5.32
N GLY A 35 -11.53 9.75 4.19
CA GLY A 35 -11.90 11.13 3.81
C GLY A 35 -13.24 11.61 4.34
N VAL A 36 -13.94 10.74 5.04
CA VAL A 36 -15.34 10.95 5.42
C VAL A 36 -15.51 10.81 6.93
N VAL A 37 -14.84 9.83 7.54
CA VAL A 37 -15.12 9.40 8.91
C VAL A 37 -13.86 9.51 9.80
N PRO A 38 -13.96 10.01 11.05
CA PRO A 38 -12.86 10.01 12.02
C PRO A 38 -12.30 8.61 12.30
N GLY A 39 -10.99 8.48 12.53
CA GLY A 39 -10.31 7.18 12.64
C GLY A 39 -10.87 6.19 13.69
N ARG A 40 -11.51 6.67 14.76
CA ARG A 40 -12.15 5.81 15.77
C ARG A 40 -13.46 5.19 15.25
N GLU A 41 -14.26 5.99 14.57
CA GLU A 41 -15.53 5.60 13.97
C GLU A 41 -15.30 4.78 12.69
N ARG A 42 -14.26 5.12 11.91
CA ARG A 42 -13.77 4.34 10.77
C ARG A 42 -13.47 2.88 11.14
N ARG A 43 -12.72 2.66 12.23
CA ARG A 43 -12.41 1.31 12.72
C ARG A 43 -13.65 0.56 13.19
N ALA A 44 -14.66 1.27 13.72
CA ALA A 44 -15.92 0.66 14.12
C ALA A 44 -16.71 0.20 12.88
N ILE A 45 -16.87 1.06 11.88
CA ILE A 45 -17.55 0.75 10.61
C ILE A 45 -16.87 -0.41 9.89
N VAL A 46 -15.53 -0.39 9.75
CA VAL A 46 -14.79 -1.49 9.12
C VAL A 46 -14.96 -2.80 9.89
N ARG A 47 -14.99 -2.74 11.23
CA ARG A 47 -15.21 -3.93 12.07
C ARG A 47 -16.64 -4.46 11.92
N GLU A 48 -17.63 -3.59 11.83
CA GLU A 48 -19.03 -3.94 11.59
C GLU A 48 -19.19 -4.63 10.23
N VAL A 49 -18.68 -4.02 9.16
CA VAL A 49 -18.71 -4.62 7.81
C VAL A 49 -17.94 -5.94 7.79
N ARG A 50 -16.79 -6.03 8.45
CA ARG A 50 -16.04 -7.30 8.58
C ARG A 50 -16.86 -8.36 9.31
N GLN A 51 -17.59 -8.01 10.35
CA GLN A 51 -18.41 -8.94 11.12
C GLN A 51 -19.65 -9.38 10.34
N ALA A 52 -20.30 -8.45 9.63
CA ALA A 52 -21.38 -8.75 8.69
C ALA A 52 -20.90 -9.73 7.62
N LEU A 53 -19.73 -9.45 7.01
CA LEU A 53 -19.11 -10.38 6.08
C LEU A 53 -18.79 -11.69 6.76
N ALA A 54 -18.19 -11.73 7.95
CA ALA A 54 -17.86 -12.97 8.68
C ALA A 54 -19.07 -13.86 8.99
N GLY A 55 -20.24 -13.26 9.18
CA GLY A 55 -21.50 -13.97 9.42
C GLY A 55 -22.22 -14.44 8.15
N ASP A 56 -21.84 -13.94 6.97
CA ASP A 56 -22.51 -14.31 5.71
C ASP A 56 -22.14 -15.76 5.31
N PRO A 57 -23.15 -16.64 5.13
CA PRO A 57 -22.94 -18.03 4.70
C PRO A 57 -22.62 -18.16 3.20
N ARG A 58 -22.79 -17.09 2.41
CA ARG A 58 -22.50 -17.06 0.97
C ARG A 58 -21.01 -16.93 0.70
N ASP A 59 -20.61 -17.24 -0.53
CA ASP A 59 -19.25 -16.99 -1.02
C ASP A 59 -18.92 -15.50 -0.98
N ALA A 60 -17.64 -15.18 -0.81
CA ALA A 60 -17.20 -13.79 -0.67
C ALA A 60 -17.55 -12.94 -1.91
N GLU A 61 -17.61 -13.52 -3.10
CA GLU A 61 -17.98 -12.81 -4.33
C GLU A 61 -19.44 -12.31 -4.25
N THR A 62 -20.39 -13.22 -4.00
CA THR A 62 -21.82 -12.89 -3.88
C THR A 62 -22.09 -11.92 -2.73
N ALA A 63 -21.42 -12.09 -1.60
CA ALA A 63 -21.57 -11.18 -0.45
C ALA A 63 -21.00 -9.77 -0.72
N LEU A 64 -19.92 -9.68 -1.50
CA LEU A 64 -19.30 -8.40 -1.87
C LEU A 64 -20.09 -7.68 -2.98
N ASP A 65 -20.66 -8.41 -3.93
CA ASP A 65 -21.50 -7.83 -4.98
C ASP A 65 -22.77 -7.17 -4.42
N ASP A 66 -23.34 -7.75 -3.36
CA ASP A 66 -24.52 -7.22 -2.65
C ASP A 66 -24.22 -5.87 -1.94
N LEU A 67 -23.00 -5.72 -1.43
CA LEU A 67 -22.52 -4.44 -0.87
C LEU A 67 -22.18 -3.40 -1.95
N GLY A 68 -21.99 -3.84 -3.19
CA GLY A 68 -21.58 -3.01 -4.30
C GLY A 68 -20.16 -2.44 -4.14
N SER A 69 -19.87 -1.38 -4.90
CA SER A 69 -18.51 -0.82 -4.94
C SER A 69 -18.11 -0.21 -3.58
N PRO A 70 -16.86 -0.39 -3.13
CA PRO A 70 -16.40 0.14 -1.85
C PRO A 70 -16.48 1.68 -1.79
N ALA A 71 -16.39 2.35 -2.94
CA ALA A 71 -16.58 3.80 -3.05
C ALA A 71 -18.05 4.22 -2.86
N PHE A 72 -19.00 3.41 -3.37
CA PHE A 72 -20.43 3.66 -3.18
C PHE A 72 -20.83 3.44 -1.72
N LEU A 73 -20.39 2.33 -1.11
CA LEU A 73 -20.63 2.05 0.29
C LEU A 73 -20.07 3.15 1.20
N ALA A 74 -18.84 3.62 0.95
CA ALA A 74 -18.23 4.71 1.72
C ALA A 74 -18.97 6.05 1.55
N ARG A 75 -19.61 6.30 0.40
CA ARG A 75 -20.44 7.50 0.18
C ARG A 75 -21.75 7.45 0.97
N GLN A 76 -22.36 6.29 1.17
CA GLN A 76 -23.55 6.15 2.01
C GLN A 76 -23.25 6.52 3.46
N TYR A 77 -22.09 6.12 3.98
CA TYR A 77 -21.60 6.57 5.30
C TYR A 77 -21.17 8.05 5.33
N ALA A 78 -21.11 8.72 4.18
CA ALA A 78 -20.73 10.14 4.06
C ALA A 78 -21.90 11.11 4.11
N GLU A 79 -23.14 10.64 3.93
CA GLU A 79 -24.31 11.53 3.94
C GLU A 79 -24.49 12.25 5.29
N ASP A 80 -23.95 11.69 6.38
CA ASP A 80 -23.98 12.29 7.73
C ASP A 80 -22.71 13.07 8.13
N GLY A 81 -21.63 13.05 7.32
CA GLY A 81 -20.30 13.51 7.74
C GLY A 81 -19.66 14.56 6.82
N ALA A 82 -19.27 15.71 7.37
CA ALA A 82 -18.50 16.72 6.65
C ALA A 82 -17.16 16.15 6.12
N ARG A 83 -16.98 16.16 4.80
CA ARG A 83 -15.79 15.64 4.10
C ARG A 83 -14.51 16.30 4.63
N ARG A 84 -13.53 15.49 5.06
CA ARG A 84 -12.26 15.97 5.62
C ARG A 84 -11.13 15.90 4.58
N PRO A 85 -10.20 16.88 4.60
CA PRO A 85 -9.03 16.86 3.72
C PRO A 85 -8.08 15.72 4.10
N LEU A 86 -7.93 14.76 3.18
CA LEU A 86 -7.14 13.55 3.30
C LEU A 86 -5.63 13.78 3.11
N TRP A 87 -4.93 14.21 4.16
CA TRP A 87 -3.46 14.27 4.17
C TRP A 87 -2.78 12.89 4.11
N SER A 88 -3.49 11.84 4.53
CA SER A 88 -3.02 10.44 4.56
C SER A 88 -2.78 9.85 3.17
N MET A 89 -3.59 10.22 2.18
CA MET A 89 -3.44 9.78 0.78
C MET A 89 -2.10 10.23 0.18
N GLY A 90 -1.73 11.49 0.45
CA GLY A 90 -0.40 12.00 0.11
C GLY A 90 0.71 11.27 0.85
N ALA A 91 0.52 10.96 2.14
CA ALA A 91 1.52 10.25 2.94
C ALA A 91 1.74 8.80 2.47
N VAL A 92 0.67 8.07 2.12
CA VAL A 92 0.76 6.69 1.62
C VAL A 92 1.44 6.66 0.24
N THR A 93 1.05 7.55 -0.67
CA THR A 93 1.67 7.63 -2.00
C THR A 93 3.13 8.05 -1.92
N ALA A 94 3.46 8.99 -1.05
CA ALA A 94 4.84 9.39 -0.78
C ALA A 94 5.67 8.26 -0.16
N GLY A 95 5.11 7.52 0.80
CA GLY A 95 5.75 6.35 1.41
C GLY A 95 5.99 5.23 0.40
N ALA A 96 5.01 4.94 -0.46
CA ALA A 96 5.16 3.95 -1.52
C ALA A 96 6.23 4.37 -2.54
N ALA A 97 6.25 5.64 -2.97
CA ALA A 97 7.28 6.15 -3.87
C ALA A 97 8.68 6.10 -3.25
N LEU A 98 8.80 6.42 -1.95
CA LEU A 98 10.05 6.30 -1.21
C LEU A 98 10.53 4.85 -1.11
N LEU A 99 9.62 3.91 -0.87
CA LEU A 99 9.94 2.49 -0.84
C LEU A 99 10.46 1.99 -2.21
N VAL A 100 9.77 2.36 -3.29
CA VAL A 100 10.19 2.04 -4.66
C VAL A 100 11.56 2.64 -4.97
N TYR A 101 11.78 3.90 -4.59
CA TYR A 101 13.09 4.55 -4.74
C TYR A 101 14.19 3.75 -4.05
N TRP A 102 14.00 3.34 -2.80
CA TRP A 102 14.98 2.55 -2.06
C TRP A 102 15.20 1.17 -2.67
N MET A 103 14.15 0.51 -3.17
CA MET A 103 14.30 -0.77 -3.86
C MET A 103 15.16 -0.63 -5.13
N VAL A 104 14.90 0.39 -5.95
CA VAL A 104 15.68 0.64 -7.17
C VAL A 104 17.12 1.00 -6.83
N PHE A 105 17.31 1.85 -5.83
CA PHE A 105 18.65 2.25 -5.36
C PHE A 105 19.46 1.04 -4.88
N LEU A 106 18.88 0.22 -4.01
CA LEU A 106 19.54 -0.98 -3.50
C LEU A 106 19.81 -2.00 -4.61
N ALA A 107 18.85 -2.23 -5.50
CA ALA A 107 19.04 -3.14 -6.63
C ALA A 107 20.19 -2.69 -7.54
N PHE A 108 20.31 -1.38 -7.80
CA PHE A 108 21.41 -0.82 -8.56
C PHE A 108 22.76 -1.00 -7.84
N THR A 109 22.83 -0.68 -6.54
CA THR A 109 24.08 -0.80 -5.78
C THR A 109 24.55 -2.25 -5.66
N PHE A 110 23.64 -3.19 -5.40
CA PHE A 110 23.96 -4.61 -5.38
C PHE A 110 24.30 -5.15 -6.76
N GLY A 111 23.63 -4.67 -7.82
CA GLY A 111 23.95 -5.00 -9.20
C GLY A 111 25.35 -4.56 -9.60
N MET A 112 25.76 -3.35 -9.19
CA MET A 112 27.14 -2.89 -9.38
C MET A 112 28.15 -3.77 -8.64
N LEU A 113 27.88 -4.12 -7.38
CA LEU A 113 28.76 -4.99 -6.61
C LEU A 113 28.91 -6.37 -7.25
N ALA A 114 27.79 -6.98 -7.67
CA ALA A 114 27.79 -8.26 -8.38
C ALA A 114 28.54 -8.18 -9.71
N ALA A 115 28.42 -7.06 -10.44
CA ALA A 115 29.15 -6.86 -11.69
C ALA A 115 30.66 -6.79 -11.46
N VAL A 116 31.12 -6.03 -10.45
CA VAL A 116 32.53 -5.93 -10.04
C VAL A 116 33.07 -7.33 -9.70
N GLU A 117 32.36 -8.10 -8.87
CA GLU A 117 32.74 -9.47 -8.52
C GLU A 117 32.79 -10.41 -9.73
N SER A 118 31.84 -10.29 -10.67
CA SER A 118 31.76 -11.20 -11.83
C SER A 118 32.78 -10.93 -12.93
N THR A 119 33.36 -9.73 -12.96
CA THR A 119 34.22 -9.28 -14.07
C THR A 119 35.69 -9.14 -13.65
N ASP A 120 36.03 -9.57 -12.42
CA ASP A 120 37.35 -9.37 -11.78
C ASP A 120 37.83 -7.89 -11.82
N LEU A 121 36.90 -6.94 -11.95
CA LEU A 121 37.23 -5.53 -11.79
C LEU A 121 37.44 -5.24 -10.30
N SER A 122 38.43 -4.40 -9.98
CA SER A 122 38.64 -3.97 -8.60
C SER A 122 37.57 -2.98 -8.15
N GLU A 123 37.08 -2.13 -9.05
CA GLU A 123 36.19 -1.02 -8.75
C GLU A 123 35.25 -0.72 -9.93
N ALA A 124 34.03 -0.29 -9.64
CA ALA A 124 33.10 0.27 -10.60
C ALA A 124 32.50 1.57 -10.07
N HIS A 125 32.39 2.55 -10.96
CA HIS A 125 31.74 3.82 -10.70
C HIS A 125 30.43 3.89 -11.49
N GLY A 126 29.37 4.29 -10.81
CA GLY A 126 28.05 4.49 -11.39
C GLY A 126 27.42 5.75 -10.85
N ARG A 127 26.51 6.34 -11.63
CA ARG A 127 25.72 7.48 -11.18
C ARG A 127 24.24 7.12 -11.25
N LEU A 128 23.57 7.13 -10.10
CA LEU A 128 22.14 6.91 -10.02
C LEU A 128 21.48 8.14 -9.40
N PHE A 129 20.56 8.77 -10.15
CA PHE A 129 19.86 9.99 -9.71
C PHE A 129 20.79 11.06 -9.12
N PHE A 130 21.91 11.38 -9.78
CA PHE A 130 22.90 12.36 -9.32
C PHE A 130 23.68 11.98 -8.04
N VAL A 131 23.50 10.76 -7.52
CA VAL A 131 24.34 10.18 -6.47
C VAL A 131 25.42 9.36 -7.14
N ASP A 132 26.68 9.71 -6.87
CA ASP A 132 27.83 8.93 -7.32
C ASP A 132 28.01 7.73 -6.38
N VAL A 133 27.93 6.54 -6.97
CA VAL A 133 28.04 5.24 -6.30
C VAL A 133 29.35 4.59 -6.73
N LEU A 134 30.11 4.12 -5.75
CA LEU A 134 31.32 3.35 -5.90
C LEU A 134 31.07 1.95 -5.37
N ALA A 135 31.27 0.93 -6.19
CA ALA A 135 31.36 -0.45 -5.74
C ALA A 135 32.82 -0.90 -5.87
N PHE A 136 33.35 -1.58 -4.86
CA PHE A 136 34.71 -2.09 -4.89
C PHE A 136 34.77 -3.50 -4.31
N SER A 137 35.60 -4.35 -4.91
CA SER A 137 35.86 -5.71 -4.46
C SER A 137 37.36 -5.98 -4.55
N GLY A 138 37.96 -6.35 -3.42
CA GLY A 138 39.38 -6.65 -3.30
C GLY A 138 39.62 -7.73 -2.25
N PRO A 139 40.85 -8.28 -2.18
CA PRO A 139 41.18 -9.46 -1.39
C PRO A 139 40.87 -9.32 0.11
N ASP A 140 40.94 -8.09 0.64
CA ASP A 140 40.70 -7.81 2.06
C ASP A 140 39.42 -6.98 2.31
N ARG A 141 38.78 -6.45 1.25
CA ARG A 141 37.70 -5.44 1.37
C ARG A 141 36.69 -5.58 0.25
N VAL A 142 35.43 -5.79 0.61
CA VAL A 142 34.28 -5.70 -0.28
C VAL A 142 33.34 -4.64 0.26
N GLY A 143 32.86 -3.73 -0.58
CA GLY A 143 32.02 -2.65 -0.10
C GLY A 143 31.38 -1.79 -1.17
N ILE A 144 30.44 -0.98 -0.69
CA ILE A 144 29.71 0.00 -1.47
C ILE A 144 29.93 1.34 -0.76
N GLY A 145 30.46 2.32 -1.50
CA GLY A 145 30.60 3.70 -1.09
C GLY A 145 29.70 4.59 -1.92
N TRP A 146 29.31 5.74 -1.36
CA TRP A 146 28.66 6.80 -2.12
C TRP A 146 29.25 8.13 -1.68
N THR A 147 29.62 8.96 -2.65
CA THR A 147 30.14 10.30 -2.38
C THR A 147 29.09 11.30 -2.83
N SER A 148 28.39 11.89 -1.88
CA SER A 148 27.46 12.98 -2.16
C SER A 148 27.39 13.89 -0.96
N GLU A 149 27.66 15.18 -1.17
CA GLU A 149 27.58 16.15 -0.10
C GLU A 149 26.11 16.23 0.40
N TRP A 150 25.16 16.51 -0.49
CA TRP A 150 23.75 16.79 -0.12
C TRP A 150 22.72 16.05 -1.00
N ALA A 151 23.11 15.53 -2.17
CA ALA A 151 22.16 14.99 -3.15
C ALA A 151 21.46 13.71 -2.66
N TRP A 152 22.11 12.93 -1.79
CA TRP A 152 21.53 11.75 -1.15
C TRP A 152 20.29 12.06 -0.30
N LEU A 153 20.12 13.31 0.19
CA LEU A 153 18.91 13.78 0.88
C LEU A 153 17.91 14.45 -0.05
N VAL A 154 18.40 15.25 -1.00
CA VAL A 154 17.57 16.05 -1.90
C VAL A 154 16.75 15.17 -2.84
N VAL A 155 17.35 14.09 -3.36
CA VAL A 155 16.69 13.21 -4.33
C VAL A 155 15.51 12.45 -3.70
N PRO A 156 15.66 11.76 -2.55
CA PRO A 156 14.52 11.15 -1.87
C PRO A 156 13.46 12.19 -1.50
N ALA A 157 13.87 13.37 -1.00
CA ALA A 157 12.93 14.44 -0.64
C ALA A 157 12.12 14.94 -1.84
N ALA A 158 12.76 15.12 -2.99
CA ALA A 158 12.08 15.50 -4.23
C ALA A 158 11.10 14.43 -4.71
N VAL A 159 11.48 13.14 -4.62
CA VAL A 159 10.60 12.01 -4.96
C VAL A 159 9.38 11.98 -4.04
N VAL A 160 9.59 12.08 -2.72
CA VAL A 160 8.53 12.12 -1.70
C VAL A 160 7.58 13.30 -1.95
N LEU A 161 8.13 14.49 -2.16
CA LEU A 161 7.33 15.69 -2.39
C LEU A 161 6.52 15.58 -3.69
N THR A 162 7.15 15.11 -4.77
CA THR A 162 6.47 14.95 -6.07
C THR A 162 5.35 13.91 -5.98
N ALA A 163 5.62 12.76 -5.36
CA ALA A 163 4.61 11.71 -5.16
C ALA A 163 3.47 12.19 -4.25
N PHE A 164 3.78 12.88 -3.16
CA PHE A 164 2.79 13.50 -2.28
C PHE A 164 1.88 14.47 -3.06
N LEU A 165 2.47 15.35 -3.86
CA LEU A 165 1.73 16.33 -4.66
C LEU A 165 0.88 15.67 -5.75
N LEU A 166 1.39 14.62 -6.41
CA LEU A 166 0.64 13.86 -7.40
C LEU A 166 -0.53 13.12 -6.75
N GLY A 167 -0.32 12.44 -5.63
CA GLY A 167 -1.39 11.78 -4.87
C GLY A 167 -2.47 12.77 -4.44
N ALA A 168 -2.07 13.92 -3.89
CA ALA A 168 -2.98 14.99 -3.52
C ALA A 168 -3.73 15.59 -4.73
N ARG A 169 -3.07 15.71 -5.90
CA ARG A 169 -3.67 16.27 -7.11
C ARG A 169 -4.65 15.30 -7.78
N VAL A 170 -4.30 14.02 -7.90
CA VAL A 170 -5.18 12.99 -8.47
C VAL A 170 -6.48 12.91 -7.68
N TRP A 171 -6.40 13.00 -6.35
CA TRP A 171 -7.59 13.07 -5.48
C TRP A 171 -8.49 14.27 -5.77
N ARG A 172 -7.91 15.48 -5.94
CA ARG A 172 -8.71 16.66 -6.29
C ARG A 172 -9.44 16.50 -7.61
N VAL A 173 -8.80 15.88 -8.61
CA VAL A 173 -9.40 15.66 -9.94
C VAL A 173 -10.50 14.60 -9.91
N THR A 174 -10.33 13.53 -9.12
CA THR A 174 -11.37 12.51 -8.97
C THR A 174 -12.55 12.96 -8.10
N GLN A 175 -12.39 14.01 -7.29
CA GLN A 175 -13.47 14.68 -6.54
C GLN A 175 -14.29 15.66 -7.41
N THR A 176 -13.75 16.13 -8.54
CA THR A 176 -14.43 17.11 -9.42
C THR A 176 -15.31 16.49 -10.51
N ARG A 177 -15.51 15.17 -10.53
CA ARG A 177 -16.46 14.55 -11.47
C ARG A 177 -17.83 14.35 -10.78
N PRO A 178 -18.89 14.98 -11.30
CA PRO A 178 -20.27 14.84 -10.79
C PRO A 178 -20.80 13.41 -11.00
#